data_AF-A0A2V2ZC21-F1
#
_entry.id   AF-A0A2V2ZC21-F1
#
_cell.length_a   1.000
_cell.length_b   1.000
_cell.length_c   1.000
_cell.angle_alpha   90.00
_cell.angle_beta   90.00
_cell.angle_gamma   90.00
#
_symmetry.space_group_name_H-M   'P 1'
#
loop_
_entity.id
_entity.type
_entity.pdbx_description
1 polymer ?
#
loop_
_entity_poly.entity_id
_entity_poly.type
_entity_poly.pdbx_seq_one_letter_code
_entity_poly.pdbx_strand_id
1 'polypeptide(L)'
;MALTLVIVSFSCTGPILGSLLGSAVTGSSNVPMLLTFALAGFGLAWAIIFGLLALFPQALQSLPKSGGWMNTVKVVLGFVELALALKFLSKADLVSKTFFLKRELFIAIWIIIALGLALYLLGFIRFPHDDKKPKISITRKILGVLGIGFVIYLVQGLIPSDRPKIQLLSGILPPLNVSYFHDEKDGILGTHPEHDFFKAVELAKKEDKPILIDFTGYGCENCRKMEEFVWSEPDILPILQNDVVLASLYVDDKEELPEDQKTKIDLGDGQIKKVKTIGDRWSLFQQVNFNNNSQPHYVLITPDGKVINTPVSGYMPKEDFKKFLECGVNYYAH
;
A
#
# COMPACT_ATOMS: atom_id res chain seq x y z
N MET A 1 -7.91 1.03 28.96
CA MET A 1 -7.95 -0.36 28.45
C MET A 1 -8.97 -0.53 27.32
N ALA A 2 -10.24 -0.18 27.49
CA ALA A 2 -11.24 -0.32 26.41
C ALA A 2 -10.98 0.62 25.20
N LEU A 3 -10.70 1.90 25.44
CA LEU A 3 -10.39 2.87 24.38
C LEU A 3 -9.16 2.45 23.56
N THR A 4 -8.10 2.01 24.23
CA THR A 4 -6.86 1.53 23.60
C THR A 4 -7.11 0.26 22.78
N LEU A 5 -7.94 -0.67 23.28
CA LEU A 5 -8.32 -1.87 22.54
C LEU A 5 -9.11 -1.56 21.27
N VAL A 6 -10.02 -0.58 21.33
CA VAL A 6 -10.80 -0.13 20.17
C VAL A 6 -9.88 0.53 19.14
N ILE A 7 -9.00 1.44 19.55
CA ILE A 7 -8.07 2.13 18.64
C ILE A 7 -7.12 1.13 17.97
N VAL A 8 -6.59 0.16 18.73
CA VAL A 8 -5.67 -0.85 18.20
C VAL A 8 -6.39 -1.85 17.28
N SER A 9 -7.63 -2.24 17.60
CA SER A 9 -8.37 -3.20 16.77
C SER A 9 -8.68 -2.67 15.37
N PHE A 10 -8.88 -1.34 15.22
CA PHE A 10 -9.07 -0.70 13.91
C PHE A 10 -7.87 -0.86 12.98
N SER A 11 -6.65 -1.00 13.51
CA SER A 11 -5.45 -1.18 12.69
C SER A 11 -5.46 -2.54 11.97
N CYS A 12 -6.05 -3.57 12.61
CA CYS A 12 -6.11 -4.93 12.07
C CYS A 12 -7.32 -5.13 11.14
N THR A 13 -8.43 -4.44 11.42
CA THR A 13 -9.69 -4.58 10.67
C THR A 13 -9.80 -3.58 9.51
N GLY A 14 -9.14 -2.43 9.62
CA GLY A 14 -9.16 -1.34 8.64
C GLY A 14 -8.81 -1.78 7.21
N PRO A 15 -7.72 -2.53 6.96
CA PRO A 15 -7.39 -2.98 5.59
C PRO A 15 -8.44 -3.93 4.97
N ILE A 16 -9.04 -4.80 5.78
CA ILE A 16 -10.06 -5.76 5.33
C ILE A 16 -11.38 -5.02 5.05
N LEU A 17 -11.80 -4.16 5.98
CA LEU A 17 -13.00 -3.34 5.81
C LEU A 17 -12.86 -2.34 4.66
N GLY A 18 -11.69 -1.70 4.52
CA GLY A 18 -11.41 -0.73 3.48
C GLY A 18 -11.41 -1.36 2.07
N SER A 19 -10.79 -2.53 1.92
CA SER A 19 -10.83 -3.26 0.63
C SER A 19 -12.23 -3.77 0.28
N LEU A 20 -13.00 -4.24 1.27
CA LEU A 20 -14.41 -4.61 1.09
C LEU A 20 -15.27 -3.41 0.69
N LEU A 21 -15.09 -2.25 1.34
CA LEU A 21 -15.81 -1.03 1.01
C LEU A 21 -15.47 -0.54 -0.40
N GLY A 22 -14.20 -0.55 -0.79
CA GLY A 22 -13.78 -0.22 -2.15
C GLY A 22 -14.43 -1.13 -3.20
N SER A 23 -14.40 -2.44 -2.97
CA SER A 23 -14.96 -3.45 -3.89
C SER A 23 -16.49 -3.38 -3.99
N ALA A 24 -17.17 -3.02 -2.89
CA ALA A 24 -18.61 -2.90 -2.85
C ALA A 24 -19.11 -1.71 -3.70
N VAL A 25 -18.33 -0.64 -3.77
CA VAL A 25 -18.65 0.55 -4.59
C VAL A 25 -18.44 0.29 -6.09
N THR A 26 -17.51 -0.59 -6.47
CA THR A 26 -17.18 -0.85 -7.89
C THR A 26 -18.04 -1.92 -8.56
N GLY A 27 -18.73 -2.79 -7.82
CA GLY A 27 -19.15 -4.09 -8.39
C GLY A 27 -20.51 -4.66 -7.98
N SER A 28 -21.39 -3.95 -7.27
CA SER A 28 -22.67 -4.55 -6.85
C SER A 28 -23.88 -3.60 -6.93
N SER A 29 -24.96 -4.09 -7.54
CA SER A 29 -26.28 -3.44 -7.53
C SER A 29 -26.93 -3.40 -6.14
N ASN A 30 -26.36 -4.13 -5.16
CA ASN A 30 -26.86 -4.23 -3.79
C ASN A 30 -25.71 -4.16 -2.77
N VAL A 31 -25.02 -3.02 -2.74
CA VAL A 31 -23.96 -2.67 -1.76
C VAL A 31 -24.31 -3.06 -0.31
N PRO A 32 -25.54 -2.84 0.20
CA PRO A 32 -25.88 -3.20 1.58
C PRO A 32 -25.87 -4.71 1.84
N MET A 33 -26.26 -5.52 0.85
CA MET A 33 -26.34 -6.97 0.99
C MET A 33 -24.94 -7.60 1.01
N LEU A 34 -24.05 -7.16 0.11
CA LEU A 34 -22.65 -7.61 0.09
C LEU A 34 -21.94 -7.27 1.41
N LEU A 35 -22.12 -6.04 1.91
CA LEU A 35 -21.52 -5.61 3.17
C LEU A 35 -22.08 -6.42 4.36
N THR A 36 -23.38 -6.71 4.37
CA THR A 36 -24.01 -7.52 5.41
C THR A 36 -23.45 -8.93 5.42
N PHE A 37 -23.35 -9.60 4.27
CA PHE A 37 -22.78 -10.96 4.19
C PHE A 37 -21.28 -10.98 4.51
N ALA A 38 -20.52 -9.97 4.11
CA ALA A 38 -19.09 -9.88 4.40
C ALA A 38 -18.84 -9.69 5.91
N LEU A 39 -19.54 -8.75 6.56
CA LEU A 39 -19.44 -8.52 8.00
C LEU A 39 -19.98 -9.69 8.82
N ALA A 40 -21.10 -10.28 8.39
CA ALA A 40 -21.65 -11.47 9.02
C ALA A 40 -20.69 -12.66 8.89
N GLY A 41 -20.11 -12.90 7.71
CA GLY A 41 -19.12 -13.96 7.48
C GLY A 41 -17.88 -13.78 8.35
N PHE A 42 -17.36 -12.55 8.44
CA PHE A 42 -16.23 -12.23 9.31
C PHE A 42 -16.56 -12.51 10.79
N GLY A 43 -17.70 -12.01 11.28
CA GLY A 43 -18.12 -12.23 12.66
C GLY A 43 -18.38 -13.69 13.00
N LEU A 44 -19.03 -14.41 12.08
CA LEU A 44 -19.41 -15.81 12.25
C LEU A 44 -18.18 -16.73 12.22
N ALA A 45 -17.17 -16.43 11.38
CA ALA A 45 -15.91 -17.17 11.39
C ALA A 45 -15.20 -17.10 12.75
N TRP A 46 -15.05 -15.90 13.33
CA TRP A 46 -14.48 -15.74 14.66
C TRP A 46 -15.35 -16.36 15.75
N ALA A 47 -16.68 -16.22 15.65
CA ALA A 47 -17.63 -16.80 16.58
C ALA A 47 -17.60 -18.34 16.57
N ILE A 48 -17.41 -18.98 15.42
CA ILE A 48 -17.24 -20.43 15.33
C ILE A 48 -15.95 -20.85 16.02
N ILE A 49 -14.83 -20.17 15.78
CA ILE A 49 -13.54 -20.54 16.38
C ILE A 49 -13.61 -20.47 17.91
N PHE A 50 -14.11 -19.36 18.45
CA PHE A 50 -14.24 -19.20 19.91
C PHE A 50 -15.38 -20.02 20.51
N GLY A 51 -16.50 -20.15 19.80
CA GLY A 51 -17.65 -20.94 20.23
C GLY A 51 -17.35 -22.44 20.28
N LEU A 52 -16.59 -22.95 19.31
CA LEU A 52 -16.16 -24.35 19.27
C LEU A 52 -15.15 -24.64 20.40
N LEU A 53 -14.22 -23.72 20.67
CA LEU A 53 -13.35 -23.83 21.85
C LEU A 53 -14.15 -23.82 23.17
N ALA A 54 -15.25 -23.06 23.25
CA ALA A 54 -16.12 -23.03 24.43
C ALA A 54 -16.94 -24.33 24.62
N LEU A 55 -17.34 -24.99 23.53
CA LEU A 55 -18.10 -26.25 23.52
C LEU A 55 -17.26 -27.48 23.94
N PHE A 56 -15.93 -27.40 23.82
CA PHE A 56 -15.00 -28.48 24.19
C PHE A 56 -14.12 -28.09 25.39
N PRO A 57 -14.60 -28.21 26.65
CA PRO A 57 -13.83 -27.85 27.84
C PRO A 57 -12.52 -28.65 27.99
N GLN A 58 -12.45 -29.89 27.47
CA GLN A 58 -11.19 -30.66 27.40
C GLN A 58 -10.14 -30.02 26.47
N ALA A 59 -10.54 -29.34 25.38
CA ALA A 59 -9.60 -28.64 24.49
C ALA A 59 -9.10 -27.33 25.12
N LEU A 60 -9.92 -26.68 25.95
CA LEU A 60 -9.48 -25.54 26.79
C LEU A 60 -8.48 -25.98 27.87
N GLN A 61 -8.66 -27.18 28.44
CA GLN A 61 -7.74 -27.73 29.45
C GLN A 61 -6.41 -28.24 28.86
N SER A 62 -6.34 -28.54 27.55
CA SER A 62 -5.10 -28.94 26.88
C SER A 62 -4.22 -27.77 26.42
N LEU A 63 -4.73 -26.53 26.48
CA LEU A 63 -3.93 -25.35 26.21
C LEU A 63 -2.84 -25.19 27.28
N PRO A 64 -1.60 -24.90 26.88
CA PRO A 64 -0.50 -24.73 27.84
C PRO A 64 -0.86 -23.59 28.80
N LYS A 65 -0.75 -23.86 30.10
CA LYS A 65 -0.94 -22.84 31.14
C LYS A 65 -0.05 -21.62 30.83
N SER A 66 -0.55 -20.44 31.16
CA SER A 66 0.08 -19.13 30.98
C SER A 66 1.40 -18.98 31.76
N GLY A 67 2.43 -19.74 31.36
CA GLY A 67 3.81 -19.64 31.84
C GLY A 67 4.66 -18.74 30.94
N GLY A 68 5.99 -18.89 30.98
CA GLY A 68 6.94 -18.06 30.22
C GLY A 68 6.82 -18.10 28.69
N TRP A 69 6.06 -19.03 28.11
CA TRP A 69 5.72 -18.97 26.69
C TRP A 69 4.77 -17.81 26.36
N MET A 70 3.79 -17.54 27.22
CA MET A 70 2.82 -16.44 27.03
C MET A 70 3.52 -15.07 27.08
N ASN A 71 4.50 -14.91 27.96
CA ASN A 71 5.25 -13.65 28.04
C ASN A 71 6.10 -13.42 26.78
N THR A 72 6.70 -14.47 26.22
CA THR A 72 7.39 -14.37 24.92
C THR A 72 6.46 -14.03 23.78
N VAL A 73 5.26 -14.62 23.71
CA VAL A 73 4.27 -14.24 22.68
C VAL A 73 3.88 -12.78 22.81
N LYS A 74 3.65 -12.27 24.02
CA LYS A 74 3.33 -10.84 24.25
C LYS A 74 4.44 -9.91 23.76
N VAL A 75 5.69 -10.23 24.08
CA VAL A 75 6.84 -9.41 23.65
C VAL A 75 6.97 -9.46 22.13
N VAL A 76 6.86 -10.64 21.51
CA VAL A 76 6.89 -10.78 20.04
C VAL A 76 5.77 -9.97 19.38
N LEU A 77 4.53 -10.07 19.88
CA LEU A 77 3.41 -9.29 19.38
C LEU A 77 3.61 -7.78 19.55
N GLY A 78 4.23 -7.34 20.65
CA GLY A 78 4.56 -5.93 20.87
C GLY A 78 5.55 -5.39 19.82
N PHE A 79 6.58 -6.15 19.46
CA PHE A 79 7.49 -5.75 18.37
C PHE A 79 6.79 -5.70 17.01
N VAL A 80 5.89 -6.66 16.73
CA VAL A 80 5.09 -6.66 15.50
C VAL A 80 4.15 -5.45 15.45
N GLU A 81 3.50 -5.11 16.56
CA GLU A 81 2.62 -3.95 16.68
C GLU A 81 3.39 -2.64 16.48
N LEU A 82 4.60 -2.51 17.04
CA LEU A 82 5.47 -1.35 16.79
C LEU A 82 5.84 -1.21 15.30
N ALA A 83 6.18 -2.32 14.63
CA ALA A 83 6.49 -2.30 13.20
C ALA A 83 5.28 -1.88 12.34
N LEU A 84 4.09 -2.38 12.67
CA LEU A 84 2.84 -2.01 11.99
C LEU A 84 2.44 -0.56 12.26
N ALA A 85 2.63 -0.06 13.48
CA ALA A 85 2.36 1.34 13.82
C ALA A 85 3.23 2.28 12.98
N LEU A 86 4.52 1.95 12.78
CA LEU A 86 5.42 2.70 11.92
C LEU A 86 4.99 2.68 10.46
N LYS A 87 4.49 1.54 9.95
CA LYS A 87 3.93 1.45 8.59
C LYS A 87 2.82 2.49 8.40
N PHE A 88 1.84 2.54 9.30
CA PHE A 88 0.74 3.50 9.19
C PHE A 88 1.20 4.96 9.35
N LEU A 89 2.16 5.20 10.25
CA LEU A 89 2.76 6.52 10.41
C LEU A 89 3.45 6.99 9.13
N SER A 90 4.19 6.11 8.45
CA SER A 90 4.83 6.42 7.17
C SER A 90 3.81 6.73 6.07
N LYS A 91 2.71 5.98 5.98
CA LYS A 91 1.65 6.29 5.00
C LYS A 91 0.99 7.65 5.29
N ALA A 92 0.74 7.97 6.56
CA ALA A 92 0.20 9.27 6.95
C ALA A 92 1.15 10.42 6.64
N ASP A 93 2.46 10.22 6.86
CA ASP A 93 3.54 11.18 6.55
C ASP A 93 3.62 11.47 5.04
N LEU A 94 3.53 10.43 4.20
CA LEU A 94 3.51 10.55 2.74
C LEU A 94 2.28 11.32 2.23
N VAL A 95 1.08 10.99 2.73
CA VAL A 95 -0.16 11.69 2.35
C VAL A 95 -0.15 13.15 2.81
N SER A 96 0.52 13.44 3.93
CA SER A 96 0.64 14.80 4.47
C SER A 96 1.80 15.61 3.86
N LYS A 97 2.61 15.01 2.97
CA LYS A 97 3.81 15.62 2.36
C LYS A 97 4.81 16.22 3.37
N THR A 98 4.82 15.73 4.62
CA THR A 98 5.76 16.21 5.65
C THR A 98 7.16 15.59 5.46
N PHE A 99 7.25 14.46 4.74
CA PHE A 99 8.48 13.74 4.37
C PHE A 99 9.48 13.54 5.51
N PHE A 100 8.99 13.40 6.74
CA PHE A 100 9.82 13.20 7.92
C PHE A 100 10.40 11.79 7.95
N LEU A 101 9.62 10.79 7.52
CA LEU A 101 10.01 9.38 7.47
C LEU A 101 10.47 8.98 6.07
N LYS A 102 11.67 9.44 5.69
CA LYS A 102 12.31 8.99 4.45
C LYS A 102 12.62 7.49 4.48
N ARG A 103 12.76 6.90 3.29
CA ARG A 103 12.96 5.45 3.09
C ARG A 103 14.05 4.85 3.97
N GLU A 104 15.20 5.51 4.08
CA GLU A 104 16.35 5.01 4.85
C GLU A 104 16.07 5.05 6.34
N LEU A 105 15.44 6.12 6.85
CA LEU A 105 15.07 6.23 8.26
C LEU A 105 14.02 5.18 8.64
N PHE A 106 13.04 4.97 7.76
CA PHE A 106 12.03 3.93 7.94
C PHE A 106 12.66 2.53 8.03
N ILE A 107 13.55 2.19 7.08
CA ILE A 107 14.26 0.89 7.07
C ILE A 107 15.18 0.76 8.29
N ALA A 108 15.89 1.82 8.69
CA ALA A 108 16.77 1.81 9.85
C ALA A 108 16.01 1.51 11.15
N ILE A 109 14.85 2.14 11.36
CA ILE A 109 14.00 1.88 12.54
C ILE A 109 13.47 0.44 12.50
N TRP A 110 13.07 -0.06 11.32
CA TRP A 110 12.64 -1.44 11.14
C TRP A 110 13.76 -2.45 11.44
N ILE A 111 15.00 -2.16 11.05
CA ILE A 111 16.16 -2.97 11.39
C ILE A 111 16.36 -3.02 12.91
N ILE A 112 16.25 -1.88 13.60
CA ILE A 112 16.39 -1.83 15.06
C ILE A 112 15.33 -2.69 15.75
N ILE A 113 14.07 -2.61 15.30
CA ILE A 113 12.97 -3.42 15.84
C ILE A 113 13.20 -4.90 15.57
N ALA A 114 13.53 -5.28 14.33
CA ALA A 114 13.77 -6.66 13.94
C ALA A 114 14.99 -7.26 14.66
N LEU A 115 16.05 -6.48 14.83
CA LEU A 115 17.24 -6.88 15.58
C LEU A 115 16.92 -7.04 17.08
N GLY A 116 16.16 -6.12 17.67
CA GLY A 116 15.68 -6.22 19.04
C GLY A 116 14.84 -7.49 19.27
N LEU A 117 13.96 -7.81 18.33
CA LEU A 117 13.17 -9.06 18.33
C LEU A 117 14.06 -10.29 18.22
N ALA A 118 15.04 -10.30 17.31
CA ALA A 118 15.96 -11.42 17.12
C ALA A 118 16.83 -11.67 18.37
N LEU A 119 17.38 -10.60 18.95
CA LEU A 119 18.18 -10.67 20.19
C LEU A 119 17.34 -11.13 21.39
N TYR A 120 16.07 -10.72 21.46
CA TYR A 120 15.12 -11.21 22.46
C TYR A 120 14.85 -12.72 22.30
N LEU A 121 14.59 -13.18 21.07
CA LEU A 121 14.31 -14.59 20.78
C LEU A 121 15.51 -15.51 21.02
N LEU A 122 16.73 -15.00 20.77
CA LEU A 122 17.99 -15.69 21.07
C LEU A 122 18.37 -15.63 22.56
N GLY A 123 17.65 -14.85 23.37
CA GLY A 123 17.81 -14.78 24.82
C GLY A 123 18.92 -13.85 25.30
N PHE A 124 19.44 -12.98 24.42
CA PHE A 124 20.41 -11.92 24.79
C PHE A 124 19.74 -10.78 25.57
N ILE A 125 18.49 -10.45 25.24
CA ILE A 125 17.68 -9.43 25.93
C ILE A 125 16.60 -10.13 26.74
N ARG A 126 16.36 -9.67 27.98
CA ARG A 126 15.32 -10.18 28.88
C ARG A 126 14.48 -9.04 29.43
N PHE A 127 13.17 -9.24 29.48
CA PHE A 127 12.26 -8.27 30.09
C PHE A 127 11.94 -8.64 31.55
N PRO A 128 11.48 -7.69 32.39
CA PRO A 128 11.25 -7.91 33.82
C PRO A 128 10.28 -9.05 34.17
N HIS A 129 9.41 -9.43 33.23
CA HIS A 129 8.40 -10.48 33.40
C HIS A 129 8.84 -11.85 32.83
N ASP A 130 10.08 -11.98 32.31
CA ASP A 130 10.57 -13.26 31.80
C ASP A 130 11.10 -14.18 32.91
N ASP A 131 10.99 -15.50 32.70
CA ASP A 131 11.50 -16.51 33.62
C ASP A 131 13.03 -16.40 33.78
N LYS A 132 13.53 -16.52 35.01
CA LYS A 132 14.97 -16.37 35.34
C LYS A 132 15.88 -17.42 34.68
N LYS A 133 15.33 -18.58 34.27
CA LYS A 133 16.04 -19.69 33.60
C LYS A 133 15.17 -20.30 32.48
N PRO A 134 15.03 -19.66 31.31
CA PRO A 134 14.23 -20.21 30.23
C PRO A 134 15.03 -21.31 29.52
N LYS A 135 14.47 -22.52 29.40
CA LYS A 135 14.93 -23.47 28.38
C LYS A 135 14.55 -22.86 27.03
N ILE A 136 15.55 -22.45 26.25
CA ILE A 136 15.31 -21.88 24.92
C ILE A 136 14.75 -23.00 24.04
N SER A 137 13.47 -22.90 23.68
CA SER A 137 12.85 -23.87 22.77
C SER A 137 13.51 -23.79 21.39
N ILE A 138 13.57 -24.91 20.69
CA ILE A 138 14.08 -24.99 19.32
C ILE A 138 13.32 -23.98 18.41
N THR A 139 12.01 -23.83 18.63
CA THR A 139 11.16 -22.85 17.95
C THR A 139 11.64 -21.41 18.12
N ARG A 140 12.04 -21.00 19.34
CA ARG A 140 12.57 -19.64 19.57
C ARG A 140 13.89 -19.41 18.84
N LYS A 141 14.76 -20.43 18.80
CA LYS A 141 16.03 -20.34 18.05
C LYS A 141 15.80 -20.20 16.55
N ILE A 142 14.91 -21.02 15.98
CA ILE A 142 14.56 -20.95 14.55
C ILE A 142 13.99 -19.57 14.22
N LEU A 143 13.04 -19.08 15.02
CA LEU A 143 12.43 -17.77 14.79
C LEU A 143 13.44 -16.62 14.95
N GLY A 144 14.38 -16.73 15.90
CA GLY A 144 15.47 -15.77 16.06
C GLY A 144 16.43 -15.76 14.87
N VAL A 145 16.80 -16.94 14.34
CA VAL A 145 17.64 -17.05 13.13
C VAL A 145 16.93 -16.49 11.90
N LEU A 146 15.64 -16.78 11.73
CA LEU A 146 14.81 -16.17 10.67
C LEU A 146 14.74 -14.65 10.83
N GLY A 147 14.63 -14.15 12.06
CA GLY A 147 14.68 -12.71 12.37
C GLY A 147 16.01 -12.07 11.96
N ILE A 148 17.15 -12.74 12.19
CA ILE A 148 18.46 -12.28 11.70
C ILE A 148 18.51 -12.30 10.17
N GLY A 149 18.01 -13.35 9.52
CA GLY A 149 17.89 -13.41 8.06
C GLY A 149 17.07 -12.24 7.50
N PHE A 150 15.98 -11.89 8.17
CA PHE A 150 15.15 -10.73 7.82
C PHE A 150 15.90 -9.40 8.01
N VAL A 151 16.69 -9.24 9.08
CA VAL A 151 17.56 -8.07 9.26
C VAL A 151 18.58 -7.95 8.12
N ILE A 152 19.23 -9.05 7.73
CA ILE A 152 20.18 -9.07 6.61
C ILE A 152 19.48 -8.65 5.31
N TYR A 153 18.26 -9.12 5.07
CA TYR A 153 17.45 -8.72 3.93
C TYR A 153 17.11 -7.22 3.94
N LEU A 154 16.74 -6.66 5.09
CA LEU A 154 16.46 -5.22 5.23
C LEU A 154 17.71 -4.35 5.01
N VAL A 155 18.88 -4.80 5.47
CA VAL A 155 20.15 -4.08 5.29
C VAL A 155 20.48 -3.88 3.81
N GLN A 156 20.11 -4.82 2.93
CA GLN A 156 20.31 -4.68 1.48
C GLN A 156 19.53 -3.50 0.88
N GLY A 157 18.48 -3.02 1.54
CA GLY A 157 17.68 -1.88 1.09
C GLY A 157 18.15 -0.53 1.59
N LEU A 158 19.11 -0.50 2.52
CA LEU A 158 19.83 0.72 2.87
C LEU A 158 20.92 1.06 1.84
N ILE A 159 21.32 0.09 1.01
CA ILE A 159 22.31 0.30 -0.04
C ILE A 159 21.61 1.04 -1.19
N PRO A 160 22.07 2.25 -1.56
CA PRO A 160 21.51 2.99 -2.70
C PRO A 160 21.54 2.12 -3.96
N SER A 161 20.42 2.07 -4.66
CA SER A 161 20.23 1.24 -5.83
C SER A 161 19.12 1.83 -6.68
N ASP A 162 19.39 2.05 -7.95
CA ASP A 162 18.42 2.61 -8.92
C ASP A 162 17.23 1.66 -9.16
N ARG A 163 17.37 0.38 -8.78
CA ARG A 163 16.32 -0.63 -8.81
C ARG A 163 15.93 -1.12 -7.43
N PRO A 164 14.64 -1.43 -7.19
CA PRO A 164 14.17 -1.97 -5.93
C PRO A 164 14.76 -3.37 -5.69
N LYS A 165 15.66 -3.50 -4.71
CA LYS A 165 16.20 -4.81 -4.27
C LYS A 165 15.28 -5.54 -3.27
N ILE A 166 14.43 -4.79 -2.57
CA ILE A 166 13.49 -5.32 -1.57
C ILE A 166 12.04 -5.27 -2.08
N GLN A 167 11.80 -5.88 -3.25
CA GLN A 167 10.48 -5.86 -3.87
C GLN A 167 9.41 -6.54 -2.98
N LEU A 168 9.78 -7.53 -2.15
CA LEU A 168 8.84 -8.23 -1.26
C LEU A 168 8.17 -7.31 -0.23
N LEU A 169 8.80 -6.17 0.10
CA LEU A 169 8.27 -5.16 1.02
C LEU A 169 7.80 -3.87 0.31
N SER A 170 7.75 -3.85 -1.03
CA SER A 170 7.35 -2.71 -1.87
C SER A 170 6.05 -2.01 -1.43
N GLY A 171 5.05 -2.76 -0.98
CA GLY A 171 3.78 -2.17 -0.51
C GLY A 171 3.90 -1.44 0.83
N ILE A 172 4.89 -1.80 1.65
CA ILE A 172 5.08 -1.33 3.03
C ILE A 172 6.11 -0.20 3.09
N LEU A 173 7.15 -0.25 2.25
CA LEU A 173 8.23 0.73 2.24
C LEU A 173 7.78 2.07 1.59
N PRO A 174 8.38 3.19 2.01
CA PRO A 174 8.31 4.44 1.26
C PRO A 174 8.89 4.28 -0.16
N PRO A 175 8.39 5.03 -1.13
CA PRO A 175 8.86 4.96 -2.52
C PRO A 175 10.32 5.41 -2.65
N LEU A 176 10.99 4.97 -3.73
CA LEU A 176 12.42 5.22 -3.97
C LEU A 176 12.78 6.71 -4.05
N ASN A 177 11.85 7.56 -4.51
CA ASN A 177 12.03 9.00 -4.65
C ASN A 177 12.01 9.76 -3.31
N VAL A 178 11.46 9.17 -2.24
CA VAL A 178 11.46 9.77 -0.89
C VAL A 178 12.67 9.24 -0.12
N SER A 179 13.86 9.66 -0.57
CA SER A 179 15.16 9.19 -0.10
C SER A 179 16.02 10.35 0.41
N TYR A 180 17.03 10.05 1.25
CA TYR A 180 18.12 10.98 1.53
C TYR A 180 19.18 11.02 0.41
N PHE A 181 19.24 9.99 -0.44
CA PHE A 181 20.28 9.80 -1.44
C PHE A 181 19.86 10.16 -2.87
N HIS A 182 18.56 10.18 -3.15
CA HIS A 182 18.00 10.58 -4.44
C HIS A 182 17.13 11.83 -4.27
N ASP A 183 17.24 12.76 -5.22
CA ASP A 183 16.42 13.97 -5.23
C ASP A 183 15.10 13.71 -5.94
N GLU A 184 14.04 14.42 -5.54
CA GLU A 184 12.70 14.32 -6.14
C GLU A 184 12.70 14.56 -7.66
N LYS A 185 13.72 15.28 -8.15
CA LYS A 185 13.95 15.60 -9.55
C LYS A 185 14.37 14.40 -10.41
N ASP A 186 14.90 13.34 -9.80
CA ASP A 186 15.31 12.13 -10.53
C ASP A 186 14.10 11.30 -11.00
N GLY A 187 12.89 11.63 -10.51
CA GLY A 187 11.66 10.98 -10.92
C GLY A 187 11.50 9.54 -10.38
N ILE A 188 10.39 8.89 -10.69
CA ILE A 188 10.14 7.50 -10.27
C ILE A 188 10.83 6.59 -11.28
N LEU A 189 11.91 5.89 -10.90
CA LEU A 189 12.67 5.03 -11.82
C LEU A 189 13.19 5.78 -13.07
N GLY A 190 13.50 7.08 -12.96
CA GLY A 190 13.89 7.91 -14.10
C GLY A 190 12.73 8.31 -15.03
N THR A 191 11.48 8.05 -14.64
CA THR A 191 10.30 8.64 -15.29
C THR A 191 9.96 9.96 -14.63
N HIS A 192 9.62 10.97 -15.42
CA HIS A 192 9.17 12.27 -14.94
C HIS A 192 7.64 12.39 -15.12
N PRO A 193 6.83 11.83 -14.21
CA PRO A 193 5.38 11.94 -14.30
C PRO A 193 4.94 13.38 -14.11
N GLU A 194 3.99 13.82 -14.93
CA GLU A 194 3.29 15.08 -14.71
C GLU A 194 2.09 14.84 -13.77
N HIS A 195 1.92 15.70 -12.76
CA HIS A 195 0.86 15.58 -11.75
C HIS A 195 -0.42 16.35 -12.10
N ASP A 196 -0.39 17.09 -13.22
CA ASP A 196 -1.53 17.77 -13.79
C ASP A 196 -1.87 17.19 -15.17
N PHE A 197 -3.09 16.66 -15.32
CA PHE A 197 -3.55 16.09 -16.57
C PHE A 197 -3.47 17.06 -17.76
N PHE A 198 -3.79 18.34 -17.55
CA PHE A 198 -3.81 19.31 -18.65
C PHE A 198 -2.39 19.64 -19.13
N LYS A 199 -1.43 19.74 -18.20
CA LYS A 199 -0.01 19.88 -18.56
C LYS A 199 0.52 18.64 -19.28
N ALA A 200 0.10 17.44 -18.83
CA ALA A 200 0.47 16.19 -19.51
C ALA A 200 -0.05 16.17 -20.95
N VAL A 201 -1.27 16.68 -21.19
CA VAL A 201 -1.84 16.83 -22.54
C VAL A 201 -1.03 17.81 -23.39
N GLU A 202 -0.63 18.96 -22.85
CA GLU A 202 0.21 19.93 -23.57
C GLU A 202 1.57 19.32 -23.95
N LEU A 203 2.20 18.60 -23.01
CA LEU A 203 3.47 17.91 -23.25
C LEU A 203 3.32 16.82 -24.31
N ALA A 204 2.27 16.00 -24.21
CA ALA A 204 1.99 14.92 -25.17
C ALA A 204 1.74 15.43 -26.59
N LYS A 205 1.06 16.59 -26.73
CA LYS A 205 0.91 17.27 -28.03
C LYS A 205 2.24 17.78 -28.59
N LYS A 206 3.15 18.22 -27.72
CA LYS A 206 4.46 18.73 -28.14
C LYS A 206 5.41 17.60 -28.53
N GLU A 207 5.36 16.47 -27.83
CA GLU A 207 6.23 15.31 -28.07
C GLU A 207 5.64 14.29 -29.05
N ASP A 208 4.38 14.46 -29.44
CA ASP A 208 3.62 13.54 -30.30
C ASP A 208 3.62 12.10 -29.77
N LYS A 209 3.19 11.95 -28.51
CA LYS A 209 3.14 10.66 -27.79
C LYS A 209 1.78 10.44 -27.16
N PRO A 210 1.33 9.18 -26.99
CA PRO A 210 0.14 8.88 -26.21
C PRO A 210 0.37 9.18 -24.72
N ILE A 211 -0.72 9.41 -23.99
CA ILE A 211 -0.68 9.67 -22.55
C ILE A 211 -1.08 8.40 -21.81
N LEU A 212 -0.25 7.97 -20.87
CA LEU A 212 -0.58 6.97 -19.88
C LEU A 212 -1.04 7.68 -18.61
N ILE A 213 -2.34 7.66 -18.34
CA ILE A 213 -2.90 8.15 -17.08
C ILE A 213 -2.76 7.05 -16.04
N ASP A 214 -2.05 7.36 -14.95
CA ASP A 214 -1.89 6.53 -13.77
C ASP A 214 -2.64 7.18 -12.60
N PHE A 215 -3.85 6.68 -12.31
CA PHE A 215 -4.57 7.05 -11.09
C PHE A 215 -3.95 6.30 -9.92
N THR A 216 -3.20 7.04 -9.12
CA THR A 216 -2.37 6.51 -8.04
C THR A 216 -2.67 7.21 -6.72
N GLY A 217 -1.95 6.83 -5.67
CA GLY A 217 -2.02 7.51 -4.38
C GLY A 217 -0.77 7.30 -3.56
N TYR A 218 -0.43 8.29 -2.73
CA TYR A 218 0.70 8.22 -1.80
C TYR A 218 0.56 7.02 -0.83
N GLY A 219 -0.68 6.75 -0.41
CA GLY A 219 -1.02 5.63 0.47
C GLY A 219 -1.16 4.27 -0.21
N CYS A 220 -1.14 4.22 -1.55
CA CYS A 220 -1.57 3.05 -2.32
C CYS A 220 -0.52 1.92 -2.37
N GLU A 221 -0.74 0.84 -1.61
CA GLU A 221 0.19 -0.31 -1.57
C GLU A 221 0.29 -1.06 -2.90
N ASN A 222 -0.84 -1.25 -3.59
CA ASN A 222 -0.85 -1.95 -4.88
C ASN A 222 -0.18 -1.12 -5.99
N CYS A 223 -0.25 0.21 -5.92
CA CYS A 223 0.44 1.10 -6.84
C CYS A 223 1.95 0.97 -6.67
N ARG A 224 2.44 0.97 -5.41
CA ARG A 224 3.87 0.74 -5.12
C ARG A 224 4.34 -0.65 -5.57
N LYS A 225 3.48 -1.67 -5.45
CA LYS A 225 3.79 -3.01 -6.00
C LYS A 225 3.93 -2.99 -7.51
N MET A 226 3.05 -2.29 -8.24
CA MET A 226 3.18 -2.15 -9.69
C MET A 226 4.48 -1.43 -10.07
N GLU A 227 4.83 -0.35 -9.38
CA GLU A 227 6.08 0.38 -9.62
C GLU A 227 7.31 -0.51 -9.40
N GLU A 228 7.37 -1.22 -8.27
CA GLU A 228 8.57 -1.99 -7.93
C GLU A 228 8.67 -3.35 -8.65
N PHE A 229 7.57 -4.04 -8.95
CA PHE A 229 7.58 -5.37 -9.59
C PHE A 229 7.31 -5.38 -11.10
N VAL A 230 6.67 -4.33 -11.64
CA VAL A 230 6.24 -4.31 -13.05
C VAL A 230 6.92 -3.18 -13.80
N TRP A 231 6.87 -1.94 -13.29
CA TRP A 231 7.48 -0.81 -13.99
C TRP A 231 9.00 -0.87 -14.01
N SER A 232 9.62 -1.45 -12.98
CA SER A 232 11.08 -1.59 -12.90
C SER A 232 11.67 -2.65 -13.85
N GLU A 233 10.82 -3.44 -14.51
CA GLU A 233 11.24 -4.49 -15.43
C GLU A 233 11.88 -3.90 -16.70
N PRO A 234 12.98 -4.51 -17.19
CA PRO A 234 13.82 -3.94 -18.24
C PRO A 234 13.12 -3.81 -19.61
N ASP A 235 12.04 -4.54 -19.83
CA ASP A 235 11.23 -4.53 -21.05
C ASP A 235 9.95 -3.68 -20.93
N ILE A 236 9.68 -3.09 -19.76
CA ILE A 236 8.55 -2.17 -19.52
C ILE A 236 9.06 -0.75 -19.28
N LEU A 237 10.11 -0.61 -18.47
CA LEU A 237 10.66 0.70 -18.11
C LEU A 237 11.00 1.59 -19.32
N PRO A 238 11.63 1.08 -20.42
CA PRO A 238 11.94 1.90 -21.57
C PRO A 238 10.69 2.45 -22.28
N ILE A 239 9.60 1.68 -22.31
CA ILE A 239 8.32 2.11 -22.91
C ILE A 239 7.74 3.28 -22.08
N LEU A 240 7.76 3.15 -20.76
CA LEU A 240 7.29 4.19 -19.84
C LEU A 240 8.14 5.47 -19.88
N GLN A 241 9.44 5.35 -20.14
CA GLN A 241 10.35 6.49 -20.20
C GLN A 241 10.33 7.22 -21.55
N ASN A 242 10.17 6.49 -22.66
CA ASN A 242 10.42 7.04 -24.00
C ASN A 242 9.16 7.14 -24.87
N ASP A 243 8.22 6.20 -24.74
CA ASP A 243 7.14 6.01 -25.73
C ASP A 243 5.80 6.58 -25.28
N VAL A 244 5.69 7.02 -24.02
CA VAL A 244 4.47 7.60 -23.45
C VAL A 244 4.78 8.84 -22.63
N VAL A 245 3.80 9.75 -22.53
CA VAL A 245 3.79 10.78 -21.49
C VAL A 245 3.03 10.25 -20.28
N LEU A 246 3.71 10.15 -19.14
CA LEU A 246 3.12 9.62 -17.90
C LEU A 246 2.41 10.74 -17.13
N ALA A 247 1.11 10.55 -16.87
CA ALA A 247 0.30 11.44 -16.04
C ALA A 247 -0.08 10.71 -14.74
N SER A 248 0.71 10.88 -13.67
CA SER A 248 0.41 10.27 -12.37
C SER A 248 -0.47 11.19 -11.53
N LEU A 249 -1.76 10.86 -11.48
CA LEU A 249 -2.81 11.62 -10.81
C LEU A 249 -3.06 11.06 -9.42
N TYR A 250 -2.59 11.78 -8.39
CA TYR A 250 -2.73 11.37 -6.99
C TYR A 250 -4.13 11.68 -6.47
N VAL A 251 -4.93 10.63 -6.23
CA VAL A 251 -6.33 10.78 -5.77
C VAL A 251 -6.47 11.03 -4.27
N ASP A 252 -5.40 10.80 -3.50
CA ASP A 252 -5.33 11.01 -2.05
C ASP A 252 -4.58 12.30 -1.66
N ASP A 253 -4.21 13.13 -2.64
CA ASP A 253 -3.54 14.41 -2.41
C ASP A 253 -4.42 15.38 -1.63
N LYS A 254 -3.88 15.87 -0.50
CA LYS A 254 -4.55 16.78 0.44
C LYS A 254 -4.26 18.26 0.21
N GLU A 255 -3.44 18.58 -0.78
CA GLU A 255 -3.19 19.96 -1.17
C GLU A 255 -4.48 20.63 -1.64
N GLU A 256 -4.79 21.80 -1.05
CA GLU A 256 -6.00 22.52 -1.39
C GLU A 256 -5.92 23.13 -2.78
N LEU A 257 -7.02 23.03 -3.51
CA LEU A 257 -7.17 23.75 -4.77
C LEU A 257 -7.30 25.26 -4.50
N PRO A 258 -6.90 26.10 -5.47
CA PRO A 258 -7.25 27.52 -5.46
C PRO A 258 -8.76 27.74 -5.27
N GLU A 259 -9.15 28.78 -4.54
CA GLU A 259 -10.57 29.05 -4.19
C GLU A 259 -11.48 29.16 -5.42
N ASP A 260 -10.96 29.66 -6.54
CA ASP A 260 -11.65 29.77 -7.83
C ASP A 260 -11.94 28.41 -8.50
N GLN A 261 -11.24 27.35 -8.08
CA GLN A 261 -11.36 26.01 -8.63
C GLN A 261 -12.05 25.03 -7.68
N LYS A 262 -12.38 25.46 -6.45
CA LYS A 262 -13.18 24.67 -5.51
C LYS A 262 -14.62 24.63 -5.99
N THR A 263 -15.16 23.43 -6.19
CA THR A 263 -16.53 23.26 -6.68
C THR A 263 -17.33 22.27 -5.84
N LYS A 264 -18.64 22.29 -6.01
CA LYS A 264 -19.57 21.28 -5.47
C LYS A 264 -20.29 20.67 -6.65
N ILE A 265 -20.14 19.36 -6.81
CA ILE A 265 -20.82 18.62 -7.88
C ILE A 265 -21.89 17.76 -7.23
N ASP A 266 -23.09 17.86 -7.79
CA ASP A 266 -24.17 16.91 -7.51
C ASP A 266 -23.94 15.67 -8.35
N LEU A 267 -23.68 14.54 -7.70
CA LEU A 267 -23.47 13.25 -8.36
C LEU A 267 -24.78 12.51 -8.64
N GLY A 268 -25.93 13.11 -8.33
CA GLY A 268 -27.24 12.45 -8.32
C GLY A 268 -27.58 11.86 -6.96
N ASP A 269 -28.85 11.47 -6.79
CA ASP A 269 -29.39 10.85 -5.57
C ASP A 269 -29.18 11.64 -4.25
N GLY A 270 -29.02 12.97 -4.35
CA GLY A 270 -28.80 13.86 -3.21
C GLY A 270 -27.37 13.83 -2.64
N GLN A 271 -26.42 13.19 -3.33
CA GLN A 271 -25.02 13.14 -2.91
C GLN A 271 -24.23 14.32 -3.48
N ILE A 272 -23.97 15.32 -2.65
CA ILE A 272 -23.12 16.47 -3.00
C ILE A 272 -21.67 16.16 -2.65
N LYS A 273 -20.80 15.98 -3.65
CA LYS A 273 -19.35 15.85 -3.46
C LYS A 273 -18.71 17.24 -3.53
N LYS A 274 -18.00 17.61 -2.46
CA LYS A 274 -17.21 18.85 -2.39
C LYS A 274 -15.83 18.56 -2.93
N VAL A 275 -15.40 19.29 -3.95
CA VAL A 275 -14.06 19.19 -4.53
C VAL A 275 -13.22 20.30 -3.93
N LYS A 276 -12.37 19.96 -2.95
CA LYS A 276 -11.55 20.92 -2.22
C LYS A 276 -10.06 20.73 -2.45
N THR A 277 -9.62 19.50 -2.65
CA THR A 277 -8.21 19.16 -2.82
C THR A 277 -7.91 18.65 -4.24
N ILE A 278 -6.63 18.62 -4.61
CA ILE A 278 -6.15 18.01 -5.86
C ILE A 278 -6.65 16.55 -5.95
N GLY A 279 -6.57 15.80 -4.85
CA GLY A 279 -7.07 14.43 -4.78
C GLY A 279 -8.57 14.31 -5.04
N ASP A 280 -9.39 15.22 -4.48
CA ASP A 280 -10.84 15.23 -4.75
C ASP A 280 -11.14 15.44 -6.25
N ARG A 281 -10.36 16.31 -6.92
CA ARG A 281 -10.48 16.57 -8.35
C ARG A 281 -10.18 15.32 -9.16
N TRP A 282 -9.04 14.67 -8.92
CA TRP A 282 -8.65 13.50 -9.70
C TRP A 282 -9.50 12.27 -9.39
N SER A 283 -9.91 12.10 -8.13
CA SER A 283 -10.89 11.06 -7.74
C SER A 283 -12.23 11.25 -8.48
N LEU A 284 -12.73 12.48 -8.54
CA LEU A 284 -13.95 12.79 -9.27
C LEU A 284 -13.77 12.60 -10.79
N PHE A 285 -12.64 13.05 -11.34
CA PHE A 285 -12.31 12.86 -12.74
C PHE A 285 -12.28 11.37 -13.12
N GLN A 286 -11.68 10.53 -12.28
CA GLN A 286 -11.68 9.07 -12.45
C GLN A 286 -13.11 8.51 -12.46
N GLN A 287 -13.92 8.92 -11.49
CA GLN A 287 -15.28 8.43 -11.30
C GLN A 287 -16.21 8.81 -12.46
N VAL A 288 -16.18 10.07 -12.90
CA VAL A 288 -17.09 10.59 -13.94
C VAL A 288 -16.72 10.06 -15.33
N ASN A 289 -15.42 9.99 -15.66
CA ASN A 289 -14.99 9.62 -17.00
C ASN A 289 -14.83 8.11 -17.19
N PHE A 290 -14.47 7.36 -16.14
CA PHE A 290 -14.15 5.94 -16.25
C PHE A 290 -15.02 5.03 -15.38
N ASN A 291 -15.99 5.60 -14.64
CA ASN A 291 -16.87 4.87 -13.72
C ASN A 291 -16.09 3.95 -12.76
N ASN A 292 -14.95 4.46 -12.26
CA ASN A 292 -14.01 3.69 -11.44
C ASN A 292 -13.45 4.58 -10.33
N ASN A 293 -13.16 3.98 -9.18
CA ASN A 293 -12.59 4.64 -8.00
C ASN A 293 -11.51 3.78 -7.31
N SER A 294 -11.00 2.75 -8.00
CA SER A 294 -9.95 1.86 -7.52
C SER A 294 -8.57 2.36 -7.96
N GLN A 295 -7.53 2.03 -7.19
CA GLN A 295 -6.14 2.35 -7.50
C GLN A 295 -5.24 1.12 -7.31
N PRO A 296 -4.23 0.90 -8.16
CA PRO A 296 -3.91 1.71 -9.34
C PRO A 296 -4.95 1.52 -10.45
N HIS A 297 -5.16 2.55 -11.27
CA HIS A 297 -5.99 2.45 -12.47
C HIS A 297 -5.28 3.14 -13.63
N TYR A 298 -5.09 2.39 -14.71
CA TYR A 298 -4.31 2.83 -15.87
C TYR A 298 -5.19 3.01 -17.10
N VAL A 299 -5.05 4.15 -17.77
CA VAL A 299 -5.78 4.49 -19.00
C VAL A 299 -4.79 5.01 -20.04
N LEU A 300 -4.82 4.45 -21.24
CA LEU A 300 -4.08 5.00 -22.38
C LEU A 300 -5.02 5.85 -23.24
N ILE A 301 -4.61 7.08 -23.52
CA ILE A 301 -5.35 8.02 -24.36
C ILE A 301 -4.46 8.69 -25.41
N THR A 302 -5.06 9.19 -26.49
CA THR A 302 -4.40 10.14 -27.39
C THR A 302 -4.31 11.54 -26.77
N PRO A 303 -3.45 12.44 -27.28
CA PRO A 303 -3.43 13.85 -26.86
C PRO A 303 -4.75 14.60 -27.11
N ASP A 304 -5.64 14.06 -27.95
CA ASP A 304 -6.99 14.57 -28.20
C ASP A 304 -8.05 14.03 -27.22
N GLY A 305 -7.65 13.18 -26.27
CA GLY A 305 -8.53 12.64 -25.23
C GLY A 305 -9.28 11.36 -25.62
N LYS A 306 -8.95 10.72 -26.75
CA LYS A 306 -9.57 9.45 -27.14
C LYS A 306 -8.89 8.29 -26.41
N VAL A 307 -9.68 7.45 -25.72
CA VAL A 307 -9.19 6.21 -25.12
C VAL A 307 -8.80 5.22 -26.22
N ILE A 308 -7.56 4.72 -26.17
CA ILE A 308 -6.98 3.85 -27.22
C ILE A 308 -6.80 2.40 -26.78
N ASN A 309 -7.00 2.10 -25.49
CA ASN A 309 -7.00 0.73 -24.99
C ASN A 309 -7.99 0.58 -23.81
N THR A 310 -8.43 -0.65 -23.53
CA THR A 310 -9.31 -0.94 -22.40
C THR A 310 -8.62 -0.58 -21.08
N PRO A 311 -9.21 0.28 -20.23
CA PRO A 311 -8.65 0.62 -18.93
C PRO A 311 -8.42 -0.60 -18.05
N VAL A 312 -7.32 -0.61 -17.29
CA VAL A 312 -6.97 -1.72 -16.39
C VAL A 312 -6.88 -1.23 -14.94
N SER A 313 -7.26 -2.07 -13.98
CA SER A 313 -7.33 -1.71 -12.56
C SER A 313 -6.69 -2.76 -11.66
N GLY A 314 -6.10 -2.32 -10.55
CA GLY A 314 -5.48 -3.20 -9.57
C GLY A 314 -4.08 -3.68 -9.98
N TYR A 315 -3.53 -4.58 -9.17
CA TYR A 315 -2.24 -5.20 -9.49
C TYR A 315 -2.38 -6.12 -10.70
N MET A 316 -1.48 -5.97 -11.68
CA MET A 316 -1.46 -6.72 -12.91
C MET A 316 -0.11 -7.43 -13.08
N PRO A 317 -0.08 -8.70 -13.50
CA PRO A 317 1.17 -9.37 -13.85
C PRO A 317 1.90 -8.64 -14.98
N LYS A 318 3.24 -8.73 -14.96
CA LYS A 318 4.14 -8.13 -15.95
C LYS A 318 3.67 -8.31 -17.40
N GLU A 319 3.39 -9.55 -17.80
CA GLU A 319 3.05 -9.90 -19.18
C GLU A 319 1.76 -9.24 -19.67
N ASP A 320 0.78 -9.10 -18.78
CA ASP A 320 -0.50 -8.48 -19.12
C ASP A 320 -0.36 -6.96 -19.21
N PHE A 321 0.43 -6.35 -18.31
CA PHE A 321 0.69 -4.92 -18.35
C PHE A 321 1.51 -4.52 -19.59
N LYS A 322 2.50 -5.34 -19.96
CA LYS A 322 3.27 -5.15 -21.18
C LYS A 322 2.38 -5.15 -22.43
N LYS A 323 1.51 -6.16 -22.57
CA LYS A 323 0.54 -6.22 -23.67
C LYS A 323 -0.38 -5.00 -23.70
N PHE A 324 -0.82 -4.53 -22.54
CA PHE A 324 -1.62 -3.32 -22.42
C PHE A 324 -0.89 -2.09 -22.97
N LEU A 325 0.39 -1.89 -22.59
CA LEU A 325 1.21 -0.78 -23.09
C LEU A 325 1.46 -0.90 -24.59
N GLU A 326 1.99 -2.04 -25.04
CA GLU A 326 2.34 -2.25 -26.45
C GLU A 326 1.12 -2.09 -27.37
N CYS A 327 -0.05 -2.59 -26.97
CA CYS A 327 -1.28 -2.44 -27.76
C CYS A 327 -1.65 -0.96 -27.96
N GLY A 328 -1.60 -0.15 -26.90
CA GLY A 328 -1.93 1.27 -27.00
C GLY A 328 -0.89 2.09 -27.75
N VAL A 329 0.40 1.85 -27.51
CA VAL A 329 1.50 2.54 -28.21
C VAL A 329 1.48 2.21 -29.70
N ASN A 330 1.31 0.93 -30.07
CA ASN A 330 1.21 0.52 -31.47
C ASN A 330 -0.04 1.06 -32.16
N TYR A 331 -1.17 1.21 -31.44
CA TYR A 331 -2.36 1.85 -31.98
C TYR A 331 -2.14 3.34 -32.25
N TYR A 332 -1.36 4.04 -31.42
CA TYR A 332 -1.06 5.46 -31.63
C TYR A 332 -0.08 5.69 -32.78
N ALA A 333 0.87 4.77 -32.97
CA ALA A 333 1.88 4.86 -34.04
C ALA A 333 1.32 4.64 -35.47
N HIS A 334 0.05 4.25 -35.60
CA HIS A 334 -0.63 3.92 -36.86
C HIS A 334 -1.87 4.77 -37.10
#